data_AF-A0A7X7X7Y2-F1
#
_entry.id   AF-A0A7X7X7Y2-F1
#
_cell.length_a   1.000
_cell.length_b   1.000
_cell.length_c   1.000
_cell.angle_alpha   90.00
_cell.angle_beta   90.00
_cell.angle_gamma   90.00
#
_symmetry.space_group_name_H-M   'P 1'
#
loop_
_entity.id
_entity.type
_entity.pdbx_description
1 polymer ?
#
loop_
_entity_poly.entity_id
_entity_poly.type
_entity_poly.pdbx_seq_one_letter_code
_entity_poly.pdbx_strand_id
1 'polypeptide(L)'
;MTNVDLPTNVFTLIQGSYDVIPGSPWVYSIEGSILNIFKTLQPLEKTADIVLGMKTSDNFRFVRYWWEINDKNKNWVAYEKHVTGFPYYYPTHALVLWNTDSIAYFHDYYSAQLPNEKYWMRPGINFSSISSTRFTTKLLVGGRMCDMAANTIFPSADEKNAILGLLGILNSNLCQHFMRLLNPTINFQVIDVKRLPYPNTLSKRLQDLVIGIIRLQIRKVHFKEQTYDYKLPIPLVNKLDEISRINKNINNTQIQIDDEVYILYGIGNDERASIDTQIIGGNVDNQEVVVTDKESDTEKNEDETTSDSEKAIEWTSFSVGIILGRFQPGTPGALGSAIYRRSDFAIGSLPEPTEEEFNELVGEPSKFAYIDEQGGRHVFTREV
;
A
#
# COMPACT_ATOMS: atom_id res chain seq x y z
N MET A 1 44.71 6.57 -16.53
CA MET A 1 45.28 5.77 -15.43
C MET A 1 44.53 4.45 -15.42
N THR A 2 45.22 3.33 -15.63
CA THR A 2 44.62 1.99 -15.65
C THR A 2 44.46 1.50 -14.21
N ASN A 3 43.22 1.16 -13.81
CA ASN A 3 42.77 0.79 -12.46
C ASN A 3 43.31 -0.56 -11.95
N VAL A 4 44.60 -0.86 -12.10
CA VAL A 4 45.09 -2.23 -11.89
C VAL A 4 45.56 -2.51 -10.45
N ASP A 5 45.78 -1.50 -9.61
CA ASP A 5 46.31 -1.67 -8.23
C ASP A 5 45.61 -0.78 -7.16
N LEU A 6 44.35 -0.42 -7.37
CA LEU A 6 43.63 0.40 -6.40
C LEU A 6 43.03 -0.45 -5.27
N PRO A 7 43.09 -0.01 -3.99
CA PRO A 7 42.34 -0.64 -2.90
C PRO A 7 40.85 -0.71 -3.22
N THR A 8 40.13 -1.68 -2.67
CA THR A 8 38.67 -1.91 -2.88
C THR A 8 37.77 -0.72 -2.55
N ASN A 9 38.30 0.30 -1.87
CA ASN A 9 37.56 1.49 -1.44
C ASN A 9 37.90 2.74 -2.26
N VAL A 10 38.65 2.61 -3.36
CA VAL A 10 39.00 3.73 -4.24
C VAL A 10 38.15 3.69 -5.49
N PHE A 11 37.30 4.71 -5.63
CA PHE A 11 36.40 4.88 -6.76
C PHE A 11 36.96 5.92 -7.72
N THR A 12 37.05 5.56 -9.00
CA THR A 12 37.44 6.51 -10.06
C THR A 12 36.22 6.83 -10.90
N LEU A 13 35.68 8.04 -10.73
CA LEU A 13 34.51 8.53 -11.45
C LEU A 13 34.83 9.86 -12.14
N ILE A 14 34.20 10.10 -13.29
CA ILE A 14 34.24 11.38 -13.98
C ILE A 14 33.28 12.32 -13.26
N GLN A 15 33.74 13.50 -12.84
CA GLN A 15 32.92 14.46 -12.07
C GLN A 15 31.60 14.82 -12.78
N GLY A 16 31.61 14.97 -14.11
CA GLY A 16 30.39 15.23 -14.89
C GLY A 16 29.35 14.11 -14.87
N SER A 17 29.70 12.90 -14.39
CA SER A 17 28.73 11.81 -14.21
C SER A 17 27.73 12.08 -13.09
N TYR A 18 28.05 12.95 -12.13
CA TYR A 18 27.13 13.31 -11.04
C TYR A 18 25.94 14.14 -11.54
N ASP A 19 26.12 14.92 -12.61
CA ASP A 19 25.06 15.76 -13.18
C ASP A 19 23.94 14.96 -13.86
N VAL A 20 24.16 13.66 -14.08
CA VAL A 20 23.15 12.75 -14.65
C VAL A 20 22.01 12.51 -13.67
N ILE A 21 22.28 12.50 -12.36
CA ILE A 21 21.26 12.28 -11.35
C ILE A 21 20.66 13.63 -10.93
N PRO A 22 19.33 13.79 -10.99
CA PRO A 22 18.70 15.03 -10.58
C PRO A 22 19.07 15.46 -9.15
N GLY A 23 19.67 16.64 -9.02
CA GLY A 23 20.19 17.18 -7.74
C GLY A 23 21.69 16.95 -7.52
N SER A 24 22.38 16.29 -8.46
CA SER A 24 23.82 16.00 -8.44
C SER A 24 24.34 15.43 -7.11
N PRO A 25 23.73 14.37 -6.53
CA PRO A 25 24.24 13.75 -5.32
C PRO A 25 25.62 13.10 -5.57
N TRP A 26 26.51 13.21 -4.58
CA TRP A 26 27.87 12.66 -4.67
C TRP A 26 27.86 11.18 -4.28
N VAL A 27 27.35 10.33 -5.17
CA VAL A 27 27.30 8.87 -4.99
C VAL A 27 28.49 8.21 -5.68
N TYR A 28 29.50 7.85 -4.90
CA TYR A 28 30.77 7.32 -5.41
C TYR A 28 30.73 5.83 -5.80
N SER A 29 29.73 5.08 -5.32
CA SER A 29 29.58 3.64 -5.55
C SER A 29 28.50 3.27 -6.57
N ILE A 30 28.12 4.22 -7.44
CA ILE A 30 27.01 3.99 -8.37
C ILE A 30 27.45 3.19 -9.60
N GLU A 31 26.64 2.18 -9.93
CA GLU A 31 26.84 1.34 -11.10
C GLU A 31 26.48 2.08 -12.40
N GLY A 32 27.20 1.80 -13.49
CA GLY A 32 27.01 2.49 -14.77
C GLY A 32 25.63 2.26 -15.39
N SER A 33 25.01 1.10 -15.14
CA SER A 33 23.65 0.77 -15.58
C SER A 33 22.60 1.70 -14.93
N ILE A 34 22.72 1.95 -13.63
CA ILE A 34 21.85 2.86 -12.88
C ILE A 34 21.97 4.30 -13.42
N LEU A 35 23.20 4.77 -13.66
CA LEU A 35 23.41 6.07 -14.30
C LEU A 35 22.75 6.13 -15.69
N ASN A 36 22.85 5.06 -16.48
CA ASN A 36 22.23 5.00 -17.79
C ASN A 36 20.70 5.05 -17.71
N ILE A 37 20.08 4.45 -16.68
CA ILE A 37 18.64 4.55 -16.43
C ILE A 37 18.22 6.01 -16.22
N PHE A 38 18.88 6.74 -15.31
CA PHE A 38 18.57 8.16 -15.07
C PHE A 38 18.81 9.04 -16.30
N LYS A 39 19.75 8.66 -17.17
CA LYS A 39 20.04 9.36 -18.42
C LYS A 39 19.01 9.10 -19.52
N THR A 40 18.47 7.89 -19.60
CA THR A 40 17.65 7.43 -20.74
C THR A 40 16.16 7.49 -20.48
N LEU A 41 15.72 7.23 -19.25
CA LEU A 41 14.32 7.30 -18.86
C LEU A 41 13.92 8.71 -18.45
N GLN A 42 12.64 9.03 -18.65
CA GLN A 42 12.09 10.31 -18.23
C GLN A 42 11.78 10.30 -16.73
N PRO A 43 11.88 11.44 -16.04
CA PRO A 43 11.47 11.52 -14.64
C PRO A 43 9.94 11.42 -14.52
N LEU A 44 9.47 10.81 -13.41
CA LEU A 44 8.05 10.55 -13.14
C LEU A 44 7.18 11.80 -13.20
N GLU A 45 7.71 12.99 -12.88
CA GLU A 45 6.97 14.26 -13.00
C GLU A 45 6.48 14.60 -14.42
N LYS A 46 6.99 13.93 -15.45
CA LYS A 46 6.52 14.10 -16.84
C LYS A 46 5.25 13.32 -17.13
N THR A 47 4.95 12.27 -16.35
CA THR A 47 3.81 11.37 -16.59
C THR A 47 2.81 11.37 -15.43
N ALA A 48 3.17 11.90 -14.25
CA ALA A 48 2.29 11.98 -13.09
C ALA A 48 2.39 13.32 -12.34
N ASP A 49 1.25 13.80 -11.88
CA ASP A 49 1.16 14.89 -10.91
C ASP A 49 1.41 14.33 -9.50
N ILE A 50 2.30 14.94 -8.72
CA ILE A 50 2.54 14.56 -7.31
C ILE A 50 2.11 15.73 -6.42
N VAL A 51 1.13 15.48 -5.56
CA VAL A 51 0.32 16.49 -4.88
C VAL A 51 0.29 16.20 -3.38
N LEU A 52 0.37 17.26 -2.58
CA LEU A 52 0.19 17.17 -1.13
C LEU A 52 -1.30 16.99 -0.80
N GLY A 53 -1.61 16.18 0.22
CA GLY A 53 -2.98 16.03 0.70
C GLY A 53 -3.53 17.30 1.36
N MET A 54 -4.81 17.26 1.70
CA MET A 54 -5.50 18.37 2.35
C MET A 54 -5.12 18.48 3.83
N LYS A 55 -5.17 19.70 4.37
CA LYS A 55 -5.01 19.97 5.80
C LYS A 55 -6.31 20.55 6.34
N THR A 56 -6.98 19.80 7.21
CA THR A 56 -8.21 20.24 7.86
C THR A 56 -7.97 21.36 8.86
N SER A 57 -6.79 21.40 9.51
CA SER A 57 -6.43 22.32 10.61
C SER A 57 -7.34 22.26 11.85
N ASP A 58 -8.30 21.34 11.90
CA ASP A 58 -9.15 21.04 13.05
C ASP A 58 -9.69 19.60 12.93
N ASN A 59 -8.86 18.62 13.26
CA ASN A 59 -9.25 17.21 13.18
C ASN A 59 -10.42 16.86 14.11
N PHE A 60 -10.51 17.49 15.29
CA PHE A 60 -11.61 17.25 16.24
C PHE A 60 -12.97 17.63 15.66
N ARG A 61 -13.03 18.67 14.83
CA ARG A 61 -14.26 19.07 14.15
C ARG A 61 -14.55 18.26 12.89
N PHE A 62 -13.54 17.97 12.08
CA PHE A 62 -13.76 17.49 10.70
C PHE A 62 -13.43 16.02 10.45
N VAL A 63 -12.77 15.30 11.37
CA VAL A 63 -12.32 13.92 11.14
C VAL A 63 -12.96 12.97 12.16
N ARG A 64 -13.48 11.84 11.68
CA ARG A 64 -14.04 10.76 12.52
C ARG A 64 -13.58 9.42 12.01
N TYR A 65 -13.46 8.43 12.88
CA TYR A 65 -13.35 7.04 12.47
C TYR A 65 -14.69 6.51 11.95
N TRP A 66 -14.63 5.50 11.08
CA TRP A 66 -15.82 4.92 10.46
C TRP A 66 -16.85 4.40 11.47
N TRP A 67 -16.40 3.95 12.65
CA TRP A 67 -17.28 3.45 13.72
C TRP A 67 -17.89 4.56 14.59
N GLU A 68 -17.43 5.80 14.50
CA GLU A 68 -17.99 6.93 15.26
C GLU A 68 -19.26 7.50 14.62
N ILE A 69 -19.52 7.15 13.35
CA ILE A 69 -20.63 7.71 12.57
C ILE A 69 -21.70 6.63 12.42
N ASN A 70 -22.79 6.82 13.16
CA ASN A 70 -24.03 6.10 12.91
C ASN A 70 -24.70 6.70 11.68
N ASP A 71 -24.93 5.86 10.67
CA ASP A 71 -25.63 6.16 9.41
C ASP A 71 -24.80 6.82 8.30
N LYS A 72 -25.06 6.41 7.04
CA LYS A 72 -24.35 6.80 5.80
C LYS A 72 -24.65 8.26 5.42
N ASN A 73 -24.36 9.21 6.31
CA ASN A 73 -24.48 10.62 6.01
C ASN A 73 -23.63 10.95 4.78
N LYS A 74 -24.30 11.38 3.70
CA LYS A 74 -23.70 11.68 2.39
C LYS A 74 -22.57 12.72 2.42
N ASN A 75 -22.42 13.40 3.56
CA ASN A 75 -21.43 14.42 3.78
C ASN A 75 -20.11 13.88 4.34
N TRP A 76 -19.97 12.59 4.62
CA TRP A 76 -18.68 12.04 5.07
C TRP A 76 -18.01 11.29 3.93
N VAL A 77 -16.78 11.66 3.63
CA VAL A 77 -15.96 11.05 2.58
C VAL A 77 -14.80 10.33 3.23
N ALA A 78 -14.41 9.16 2.69
CA ALA A 78 -13.26 8.42 3.18
C ALA A 78 -11.98 9.26 3.13
N TYR A 79 -11.21 9.23 4.21
CA TYR A 79 -10.07 10.11 4.45
C TYR A 79 -8.81 9.29 4.74
N GLU A 80 -7.88 9.28 3.79
CA GLU A 80 -6.63 8.54 3.88
C GLU A 80 -5.63 9.30 4.76
N LYS A 81 -5.53 8.86 6.02
CA LYS A 81 -4.56 9.39 6.99
C LYS A 81 -3.38 8.44 7.25
N HIS A 82 -3.62 7.14 7.15
CA HIS A 82 -2.62 6.10 7.43
C HIS A 82 -2.09 5.50 6.13
N VAL A 83 -0.84 5.83 5.80
CA VAL A 83 -0.17 5.36 4.58
C VAL A 83 1.16 4.66 4.89
N THR A 84 1.78 4.98 6.02
CA THR A 84 3.05 4.37 6.45
C THR A 84 2.85 2.89 6.80
N GLY A 85 3.79 2.04 6.38
CA GLY A 85 3.86 0.63 6.82
C GLY A 85 3.00 -0.35 6.02
N PHE A 86 2.11 0.13 5.15
CA PHE A 86 1.17 -0.71 4.40
C PHE A 86 1.40 -0.62 2.89
N PRO A 87 2.28 -1.45 2.31
CA PRO A 87 2.49 -1.46 0.87
C PRO A 87 1.25 -1.98 0.14
N TYR A 88 1.00 -1.51 -1.07
CA TYR A 88 -0.08 -1.90 -1.99
C TYR A 88 -1.51 -1.59 -1.52
N TYR A 89 -1.97 -2.10 -0.38
CA TYR A 89 -3.34 -1.92 0.10
C TYR A 89 -3.47 -1.92 1.63
N TYR A 90 -4.36 -1.05 2.11
CA TYR A 90 -4.88 -1.04 3.47
C TYR A 90 -6.26 -0.35 3.49
N PRO A 91 -7.21 -0.78 4.31
CA PRO A 91 -8.51 -0.12 4.41
C PRO A 91 -8.37 1.32 4.93
N THR A 92 -9.32 2.18 4.55
CA THR A 92 -9.43 3.52 5.13
C THR A 92 -10.18 3.44 6.45
N HIS A 93 -9.63 4.05 7.50
CA HIS A 93 -10.28 4.06 8.81
C HIS A 93 -10.97 5.37 9.15
N ALA A 94 -10.47 6.48 8.59
CA ALA A 94 -10.98 7.81 8.88
C ALA A 94 -11.92 8.30 7.77
N LEU A 95 -12.81 9.21 8.16
CA LEU A 95 -13.74 9.93 7.33
C LEU A 95 -13.56 11.42 7.60
N VAL A 96 -13.70 12.25 6.58
CA VAL A 96 -13.68 13.71 6.67
C VAL A 96 -15.05 14.28 6.33
N LEU A 97 -15.48 15.28 7.09
CA LEU A 97 -16.72 16.00 6.81
C LEU A 97 -16.53 16.84 5.54
N TRP A 98 -17.39 16.59 4.57
CA TRP A 98 -17.35 17.05 3.20
C TRP A 98 -18.72 17.58 2.78
N ASN A 99 -19.04 18.78 3.26
CA ASN A 99 -20.23 19.55 2.90
C ASN A 99 -19.82 20.97 2.46
N THR A 100 -20.77 21.78 2.00
CA THR A 100 -20.50 23.13 1.52
C THR A 100 -19.77 23.99 2.56
N ASP A 101 -20.16 23.90 3.83
CA ASP A 101 -19.58 24.69 4.91
C ASP A 101 -18.14 24.25 5.25
N SER A 102 -17.87 22.94 5.25
CA SER A 102 -16.52 22.42 5.50
C SER A 102 -15.58 22.71 4.34
N ILE A 103 -16.05 22.57 3.10
CA ILE A 103 -15.27 22.93 1.90
C ILE A 103 -14.93 24.43 1.90
N ALA A 104 -15.91 25.30 2.20
CA ALA A 104 -15.66 26.74 2.35
C ALA A 104 -14.63 27.03 3.45
N TYR A 105 -14.75 26.36 4.60
CA TYR A 105 -13.75 26.48 5.67
C TYR A 105 -12.34 26.06 5.22
N PHE A 106 -12.21 24.95 4.49
CA PHE A 106 -10.90 24.47 4.01
C PHE A 106 -10.27 25.40 2.98
N HIS A 107 -11.07 26.19 2.25
CA HIS A 107 -10.60 27.22 1.33
C HIS A 107 -10.22 28.53 2.03
N ASP A 108 -11.06 28.99 2.95
CA ASP A 108 -10.98 30.35 3.50
C ASP A 108 -10.11 30.45 4.75
N TYR A 109 -9.98 29.36 5.53
CA TYR A 109 -9.21 29.37 6.76
C TYR A 109 -7.71 29.33 6.48
N TYR A 110 -6.98 30.36 6.93
CA TYR A 110 -5.57 30.60 6.58
C TYR A 110 -4.61 29.43 6.83
N SER A 111 -4.91 28.55 7.79
CA SER A 111 -4.07 27.40 8.14
C SER A 111 -4.54 26.12 7.47
N ALA A 112 -5.77 26.06 6.96
CA ALA A 112 -6.29 24.92 6.20
C ALA A 112 -5.72 24.94 4.78
N GLN A 113 -5.74 23.77 4.14
CA GLN A 113 -5.28 23.64 2.76
C GLN A 113 -6.15 22.61 2.05
N LEU A 114 -6.65 22.97 0.87
CA LEU A 114 -7.38 22.07 0.00
C LEU A 114 -6.66 21.99 -1.36
N PRO A 115 -6.34 20.80 -1.87
CA PRO A 115 -5.75 20.67 -3.19
C PRO A 115 -6.75 21.12 -4.27
N ASN A 116 -6.27 21.38 -5.48
CA ASN A 116 -7.13 21.72 -6.62
C ASN A 116 -8.23 20.66 -6.83
N GLU A 117 -9.43 21.13 -7.23
CA GLU A 117 -10.62 20.28 -7.38
C GLU A 117 -10.42 19.08 -8.31
N LYS A 118 -9.55 19.22 -9.32
CA LYS A 118 -9.22 18.15 -10.27
C LYS A 118 -8.62 16.88 -9.63
N TYR A 119 -8.18 16.96 -8.37
CA TYR A 119 -7.63 15.83 -7.61
C TYR A 119 -8.59 15.25 -6.58
N TRP A 120 -9.71 15.92 -6.30
CA TRP A 120 -10.65 15.46 -5.28
C TRP A 120 -11.23 14.10 -5.67
N MET A 121 -11.18 13.15 -4.75
CA MET A 121 -11.76 11.81 -4.93
C MET A 121 -11.25 11.04 -6.15
N ARG A 122 -10.12 11.46 -6.73
CA ARG A 122 -9.49 10.81 -7.87
C ARG A 122 -8.68 9.59 -7.40
N PRO A 123 -8.71 8.46 -8.12
CA PRO A 123 -7.81 7.34 -7.83
C PRO A 123 -6.35 7.70 -8.11
N GLY A 124 -5.43 7.08 -7.38
CA GLY A 124 -4.00 7.37 -7.47
C GLY A 124 -3.17 6.43 -6.61
N ILE A 125 -2.00 6.91 -6.16
CA ILE A 125 -1.11 6.17 -5.27
C ILE A 125 -0.70 7.09 -4.11
N ASN A 126 -0.90 6.65 -2.88
CA ASN A 126 -0.52 7.39 -1.70
C ASN A 126 0.85 6.94 -1.18
N PHE A 127 1.62 7.87 -0.63
CA PHE A 127 2.82 7.59 0.15
C PHE A 127 2.95 8.56 1.32
N SER A 128 3.60 8.13 2.40
CA SER A 128 3.93 8.99 3.54
C SER A 128 5.25 9.71 3.30
N SER A 129 5.34 10.97 3.73
CA SER A 129 6.63 11.70 3.76
C SER A 129 7.62 11.08 4.74
N ILE A 130 7.15 10.43 5.81
CA ILE A 130 8.01 9.94 6.89
C ILE A 130 7.87 8.42 6.99
N SER A 131 9.00 7.72 6.94
CA SER A 131 9.08 6.29 7.22
C SER A 131 10.47 5.93 7.75
N SER A 132 10.51 5.21 8.86
CA SER A 132 11.74 4.75 9.50
C SER A 132 12.34 3.49 8.87
N THR A 133 11.58 2.79 8.00
CA THR A 133 11.97 1.48 7.47
C THR A 133 12.29 1.57 5.97
N ARG A 134 11.27 1.80 5.14
CA ARG A 134 11.37 1.83 3.69
C ARG A 134 10.32 2.76 3.06
N PHE A 135 10.57 3.18 1.83
CA PHE A 135 9.57 3.86 1.01
C PHE A 135 8.48 2.84 0.67
N THR A 136 7.23 3.19 1.01
CA THR A 136 6.06 2.34 0.75
C THR A 136 4.97 3.18 0.12
N THR A 137 4.25 2.56 -0.80
CA THR A 137 3.16 3.22 -1.49
C THR A 137 1.93 2.32 -1.55
N LYS A 138 0.75 2.93 -1.53
CA LYS A 138 -0.54 2.27 -1.38
C LYS A 138 -1.49 2.75 -2.49
N LEU A 139 -2.34 1.87 -2.98
CA LEU A 139 -3.42 2.22 -3.88
C LEU A 139 -4.40 3.20 -3.20
N LEU A 140 -4.59 4.37 -3.80
CA LEU A 140 -5.70 5.27 -3.50
C LEU A 140 -6.89 4.89 -4.37
N VAL A 141 -7.90 4.30 -3.74
CA VAL A 141 -9.18 4.02 -4.39
C VAL A 141 -9.92 5.34 -4.63
N GLY A 142 -10.62 5.46 -5.76
CA GLY A 142 -11.44 6.63 -6.07
C GLY A 142 -12.57 6.84 -5.03
N GLY A 143 -13.03 8.09 -4.88
CA GLY A 143 -14.02 8.44 -3.85
C GLY A 143 -13.43 8.78 -2.48
N ARG A 144 -12.11 8.99 -2.38
CA ARG A 144 -11.41 9.27 -1.13
C ARG A 144 -10.61 10.58 -1.18
N MET A 145 -10.55 11.29 -0.06
CA MET A 145 -9.66 12.43 0.15
C MET A 145 -8.42 12.00 0.94
N CYS A 146 -7.32 12.74 0.83
CA CYS A 146 -6.04 12.38 1.46
C CYS A 146 -5.61 13.45 2.46
N ASP A 147 -5.16 13.05 3.64
CA ASP A 147 -4.59 13.92 4.65
C ASP A 147 -3.25 14.51 4.20
N MET A 148 -2.81 15.61 4.83
CA MET A 148 -1.52 16.24 4.57
C MET A 148 -0.34 15.27 4.77
N ALA A 149 -0.48 14.26 5.64
CA ALA A 149 0.52 13.21 5.81
C ALA A 149 0.53 12.17 4.65
N ALA A 150 -0.50 12.16 3.81
CA ALA A 150 -0.69 11.27 2.69
C ALA A 150 -0.50 12.03 1.36
N ASN A 151 0.75 12.08 0.88
CA ASN A 151 1.04 12.61 -0.45
C ASN A 151 0.48 11.66 -1.51
N THR A 152 0.03 12.20 -2.63
CA THR A 152 -0.61 11.41 -3.68
C THR A 152 0.04 11.63 -5.04
N ILE A 153 0.28 10.53 -5.73
CA ILE A 153 0.73 10.47 -7.12
C ILE A 153 -0.50 10.18 -7.99
N PHE A 154 -0.76 11.06 -8.94
CA PHE A 154 -1.85 10.96 -9.90
C PHE A 154 -1.27 10.77 -11.31
N PRO A 155 -1.18 9.52 -11.81
CA PRO A 155 -0.81 9.26 -13.20
C PRO A 155 -1.74 9.98 -14.17
N SER A 156 -1.22 10.40 -15.32
CA SER A 156 -1.99 11.10 -16.36
C SER A 156 -3.19 10.28 -16.82
N ALA A 157 -4.29 10.97 -17.16
CA ALA A 157 -5.61 10.35 -17.40
C ALA A 157 -5.62 9.35 -18.57
N ASP A 158 -4.67 9.47 -19.50
CA ASP A 158 -4.52 8.59 -20.66
C ASP A 158 -3.98 7.20 -20.29
N GLU A 159 -3.55 6.99 -19.04
CA GLU A 159 -2.95 5.76 -18.56
C GLU A 159 -3.67 5.19 -17.33
N LYS A 160 -4.99 4.92 -17.43
CA LYS A 160 -5.75 4.32 -16.31
C LYS A 160 -5.14 3.02 -15.78
N ASN A 161 -4.44 2.26 -16.62
CA ASN A 161 -3.73 1.04 -16.22
C ASN A 161 -2.31 1.32 -15.65
N ALA A 162 -1.82 2.57 -15.68
CA ALA A 162 -0.52 2.92 -15.12
C ALA A 162 -0.49 2.91 -13.60
N ILE A 163 -1.63 3.10 -12.91
CA ILE A 163 -1.66 3.09 -11.44
C ILE A 163 -1.09 1.77 -10.90
N LEU A 164 -1.53 0.62 -11.42
CA LEU A 164 -1.10 -0.68 -10.91
C LEU A 164 0.37 -0.98 -11.24
N GLY A 165 0.80 -0.68 -12.48
CA GLY A 165 2.20 -0.89 -12.86
C GLY A 165 3.15 0.03 -12.10
N LEU A 166 2.78 1.31 -11.94
CA LEU A 166 3.54 2.27 -11.14
C LEU A 166 3.57 1.86 -9.66
N LEU A 167 2.45 1.39 -9.10
CA LEU A 167 2.39 0.88 -7.73
C LEU A 167 3.34 -0.31 -7.50
N GLY A 168 3.47 -1.19 -8.50
CA GLY A 168 4.46 -2.28 -8.50
C GLY A 168 5.91 -1.77 -8.53
N ILE A 169 6.20 -0.81 -9.42
CA ILE A 169 7.53 -0.19 -9.49
C ILE A 169 7.88 0.49 -8.16
N LEU A 170 6.99 1.31 -7.60
CA LEU A 170 7.26 2.10 -6.41
C LEU A 170 7.47 1.27 -5.14
N ASN A 171 6.95 0.04 -5.08
CA ASN A 171 7.16 -0.89 -3.97
C ASN A 171 8.26 -1.93 -4.24
N SER A 172 8.99 -1.82 -5.35
CA SER A 172 10.08 -2.73 -5.70
C SER A 172 11.40 -2.40 -4.98
N ASN A 173 12.27 -3.40 -4.88
CA ASN A 173 13.64 -3.23 -4.40
C ASN A 173 14.43 -2.19 -5.23
N LEU A 174 14.27 -2.22 -6.56
CA LEU A 174 14.95 -1.26 -7.42
C LEU A 174 14.53 0.19 -7.13
N CYS A 175 13.23 0.44 -6.92
CA CYS A 175 12.77 1.77 -6.52
C CYS A 175 13.26 2.15 -5.12
N GLN A 176 13.32 1.19 -4.19
CA GLN A 176 13.91 1.44 -2.88
C GLN A 176 15.38 1.85 -2.97
N HIS A 177 16.13 1.25 -3.89
CA HIS A 177 17.51 1.64 -4.19
C HIS A 177 17.57 3.06 -4.78
N PHE A 178 16.73 3.40 -5.77
CA PHE A 178 16.65 4.76 -6.31
C PHE A 178 16.32 5.81 -5.25
N MET A 179 15.36 5.51 -4.36
CA MET A 179 15.00 6.42 -3.27
C MET A 179 16.18 6.66 -2.33
N ARG A 180 16.97 5.63 -1.98
CA ARG A 180 18.18 5.80 -1.15
C ARG A 180 19.27 6.63 -1.84
N LEU A 181 19.40 6.49 -3.16
CA LEU A 181 20.35 7.28 -3.95
C LEU A 181 19.96 8.77 -3.99
N LEU A 182 18.66 9.06 -4.16
CA LEU A 182 18.15 10.42 -4.26
C LEU A 182 18.04 11.10 -2.89
N ASN A 183 17.57 10.37 -1.89
CA ASN A 183 17.35 10.84 -0.52
C ASN A 183 17.60 9.69 0.48
N PRO A 184 18.81 9.60 1.08
CA PRO A 184 19.16 8.56 2.04
C PRO A 184 18.57 8.79 3.45
N THR A 185 17.57 9.67 3.60
CA THR A 185 16.95 9.98 4.89
C THR A 185 15.58 9.30 5.05
N ILE A 186 15.02 9.37 6.25
CA ILE A 186 13.67 8.87 6.57
C ILE A 186 12.53 9.77 6.03
N ASN A 187 12.87 10.96 5.52
CA ASN A 187 11.91 11.99 5.12
C ASN A 187 11.85 12.13 3.60
N PHE A 188 11.01 11.32 2.96
CA PHE A 188 10.75 11.33 1.52
C PHE A 188 9.96 12.58 1.12
N GLN A 189 10.51 13.37 0.21
CA GLN A 189 9.88 14.58 -0.28
C GLN A 189 9.22 14.33 -1.63
N VAL A 190 8.21 15.15 -1.95
CA VAL A 190 7.56 15.16 -3.27
C VAL A 190 8.57 15.31 -4.40
N ILE A 191 9.62 16.12 -4.20
CA ILE A 191 10.65 16.34 -5.22
C ILE A 191 11.51 15.09 -5.49
N ASP A 192 11.70 14.21 -4.52
CA ASP A 192 12.47 12.99 -4.69
C ASP A 192 11.71 12.01 -5.58
N VAL A 193 10.42 11.83 -5.28
CA VAL A 193 9.52 10.97 -6.05
C VAL A 193 9.34 11.50 -7.48
N LYS A 194 9.29 12.82 -7.68
CA LYS A 194 9.25 13.47 -9.01
C LYS A 194 10.44 13.09 -9.90
N ARG A 195 11.61 12.84 -9.30
CA ARG A 195 12.87 12.54 -9.99
C ARG A 195 13.07 11.07 -10.31
N LEU A 196 12.19 10.19 -9.83
CA LEU A 196 12.31 8.76 -10.09
C LEU A 196 12.23 8.47 -11.61
N PRO A 197 13.13 7.64 -12.15
CA PRO A 197 13.11 7.29 -13.56
C PRO A 197 11.91 6.39 -13.84
N TYR A 198 11.12 6.74 -14.86
CA TYR A 198 9.86 6.07 -15.21
C TYR A 198 9.93 5.41 -16.60
N PRO A 199 9.66 4.10 -16.72
CA PRO A 199 9.62 3.40 -18.01
C PRO A 199 8.42 3.84 -18.86
N ASN A 200 8.61 3.96 -20.17
CA ASN A 200 7.56 4.38 -21.11
C ASN A 200 6.44 3.35 -21.31
N THR A 201 6.70 2.08 -20.98
CA THR A 201 5.74 0.98 -21.18
C THR A 201 5.71 0.12 -19.94
N LEU A 202 4.52 -0.20 -19.46
CA LEU A 202 4.33 -1.07 -18.30
C LEU A 202 3.93 -2.49 -18.74
N SER A 203 4.52 -3.49 -18.08
CA SER A 203 4.17 -4.90 -18.31
C SER A 203 2.76 -5.19 -17.77
N LYS A 204 1.94 -5.91 -18.56
CA LYS A 204 0.65 -6.41 -18.08
C LYS A 204 0.84 -7.43 -16.95
N ARG A 205 1.88 -8.28 -17.05
CA ARG A 205 2.22 -9.24 -16.01
C ARG A 205 2.50 -8.56 -14.66
N LEU A 206 3.22 -7.44 -14.67
CA LEU A 206 3.45 -6.65 -13.46
C LEU A 206 2.13 -6.17 -12.82
N GLN A 207 1.19 -5.68 -13.64
CA GLN A 207 -0.12 -5.24 -13.15
C GLN A 207 -0.91 -6.41 -12.54
N ASP A 208 -0.91 -7.58 -13.19
CA ASP A 208 -1.60 -8.78 -12.71
C ASP A 208 -1.02 -9.27 -11.37
N LEU A 209 0.31 -9.25 -11.22
CA LEU A 209 0.99 -9.57 -9.94
C LEU A 209 0.58 -8.60 -8.82
N VAL A 210 0.51 -7.30 -9.11
CA VAL A 210 0.09 -6.28 -8.14
C VAL A 210 -1.37 -6.48 -7.72
N ILE A 211 -2.26 -6.80 -8.66
CA ILE A 211 -3.66 -7.17 -8.35
C ILE A 211 -3.68 -8.37 -7.38
N GLY A 212 -2.85 -9.39 -7.62
CA GLY A 212 -2.70 -10.55 -6.75
C GLY A 212 -2.34 -10.17 -5.31
N ILE A 213 -1.32 -9.33 -5.11
CA ILE A 213 -0.94 -8.87 -3.75
C ILE A 213 -2.06 -8.08 -3.10
N ILE A 214 -2.70 -7.15 -3.81
CA ILE A 214 -3.81 -6.35 -3.27
C ILE A 214 -4.92 -7.27 -2.77
N ARG A 215 -5.31 -8.29 -3.56
CA ARG A 215 -6.35 -9.25 -3.17
C ARG A 215 -5.95 -10.10 -1.96
N LEU A 216 -4.69 -10.52 -1.87
CA LEU A 216 -4.16 -11.21 -0.68
C LEU A 216 -4.18 -10.31 0.57
N GLN A 217 -3.93 -9.01 0.41
CA GLN A 217 -4.01 -8.07 1.52
C GLN A 217 -5.45 -7.76 1.94
N ILE A 218 -6.39 -7.63 0.99
CA ILE A 218 -7.84 -7.59 1.29
C ILE A 218 -8.24 -8.84 2.08
N ARG A 219 -7.74 -10.01 1.67
CA ARG A 219 -7.98 -11.26 2.40
C ARG A 219 -7.48 -11.22 3.84
N LYS A 220 -6.30 -10.62 4.11
CA LYS A 220 -5.80 -10.40 5.49
C LYS A 220 -6.70 -9.44 6.26
N VAL A 221 -7.15 -8.37 5.62
CA VAL A 221 -8.02 -7.34 6.21
C VAL A 221 -9.35 -7.92 6.66
N HIS A 222 -9.93 -8.86 5.91
CA HIS A 222 -11.17 -9.56 6.29
C HIS A 222 -11.10 -10.24 7.68
N PHE A 223 -9.91 -10.45 8.23
CA PHE A 223 -9.70 -11.02 9.55
C PHE A 223 -9.46 -9.98 10.66
N LYS A 224 -9.20 -8.72 10.33
CA LYS A 224 -8.90 -7.66 11.30
C LYS A 224 -10.18 -6.94 11.72
N GLU A 225 -10.62 -7.16 12.96
CA GLU A 225 -11.88 -6.65 13.53
C GLU A 225 -12.02 -5.11 13.48
N GLN A 226 -10.90 -4.40 13.56
CA GLN A 226 -10.85 -2.93 13.55
C GLN A 226 -11.14 -2.33 12.16
N THR A 227 -11.23 -3.16 11.13
CA THR A 227 -11.40 -2.72 9.74
C THR A 227 -12.87 -2.80 9.32
N TYR A 228 -13.28 -1.89 8.42
CA TYR A 228 -14.65 -1.87 7.89
C TYR A 228 -14.97 -3.11 7.03
N ASP A 229 -13.96 -3.74 6.42
CA ASP A 229 -14.11 -4.91 5.57
C ASP A 229 -14.07 -6.23 6.36
N TYR A 230 -14.08 -6.18 7.70
CA TYR A 230 -14.02 -7.36 8.55
C TYR A 230 -15.17 -8.34 8.25
N LYS A 231 -14.82 -9.62 8.03
CA LYS A 231 -15.77 -10.69 7.70
C LYS A 231 -15.99 -11.65 8.85
N LEU A 232 -14.92 -12.15 9.47
CA LEU A 232 -14.94 -13.05 10.61
C LEU A 232 -13.53 -13.20 11.19
N PRO A 233 -13.39 -13.69 12.44
CA PRO A 233 -12.09 -14.11 12.94
C PRO A 233 -11.49 -15.19 12.06
N ILE A 234 -10.18 -15.36 12.17
CA ILE A 234 -9.50 -16.44 11.47
C ILE A 234 -10.06 -17.79 12.01
N PRO A 235 -10.38 -18.77 11.14
CA PRO A 235 -10.95 -20.06 11.55
C PRO A 235 -10.13 -20.82 12.60
N LEU A 236 -10.77 -21.52 13.54
CA LEU A 236 -10.08 -22.24 14.63
C LEU A 236 -9.27 -23.47 14.16
N VAL A 237 -9.65 -24.09 13.04
CA VAL A 237 -9.03 -25.32 12.51
C VAL A 237 -8.11 -24.98 11.31
N ASN A 238 -6.88 -25.52 11.29
CA ASN A 238 -5.83 -25.35 10.25
C ASN A 238 -5.24 -23.92 10.13
N LYS A 239 -4.93 -23.30 11.27
CA LYS A 239 -4.74 -21.85 11.41
C LYS A 239 -3.32 -21.30 11.16
N LEU A 240 -2.26 -22.03 11.53
CA LEU A 240 -0.89 -21.60 11.22
C LEU A 240 -0.63 -21.58 9.71
N ASP A 241 -1.39 -22.37 8.95
CA ASP A 241 -1.25 -22.45 7.51
C ASP A 241 -1.84 -21.24 6.78
N GLU A 242 -2.96 -20.64 7.22
CA GLU A 242 -3.63 -19.65 6.36
C GLU A 242 -2.91 -18.29 6.31
N ILE A 243 -2.63 -17.64 7.44
CA ILE A 243 -1.89 -16.38 7.44
C ILE A 243 -0.47 -16.60 6.91
N SER A 244 0.21 -17.67 7.33
CA SER A 244 1.55 -17.98 6.86
C SER A 244 1.56 -18.27 5.35
N ARG A 245 0.54 -18.96 4.80
CA ARG A 245 0.38 -19.15 3.35
C ARG A 245 0.13 -17.84 2.65
N ILE A 246 -0.72 -16.96 3.19
CA ILE A 246 -0.96 -15.64 2.60
C ILE A 246 0.32 -14.81 2.59
N ASN A 247 1.04 -14.73 3.72
CA ASN A 247 2.32 -14.02 3.82
C ASN A 247 3.37 -14.62 2.87
N LYS A 248 3.47 -15.95 2.80
CA LYS A 248 4.36 -16.64 1.85
C LYS A 248 4.00 -16.31 0.41
N ASN A 249 2.70 -16.29 0.07
CA ASN A 249 2.24 -15.93 -1.27
C ASN A 249 2.55 -14.46 -1.58
N ILE A 250 2.31 -13.53 -0.64
CA ILE A 250 2.69 -12.12 -0.78
C ILE A 250 4.19 -12.00 -1.04
N ASN A 251 5.03 -12.68 -0.26
CA ASN A 251 6.49 -12.64 -0.43
C ASN A 251 6.93 -13.23 -1.79
N ASN A 252 6.36 -14.37 -2.20
CA ASN A 252 6.64 -14.97 -3.51
C ASN A 252 6.19 -14.07 -4.68
N THR A 253 5.05 -13.41 -4.55
CA THR A 253 4.58 -12.46 -5.56
C THR A 253 5.42 -11.19 -5.57
N GLN A 254 5.88 -10.72 -4.40
CA GLN A 254 6.81 -9.59 -4.30
C GLN A 254 8.12 -9.89 -5.03
N ILE A 255 8.70 -11.08 -4.82
CA ILE A 255 9.89 -11.52 -5.56
C ILE A 255 9.66 -11.47 -7.09
N GLN A 256 8.50 -11.93 -7.55
CA GLN A 256 8.14 -11.87 -8.98
C GLN A 256 7.94 -10.43 -9.49
N ILE A 257 7.42 -9.53 -8.66
CA ILE A 257 7.32 -8.10 -8.98
C ILE A 257 8.71 -7.51 -9.12
N ASP A 258 9.62 -7.80 -8.19
CA ASP A 258 11.01 -7.36 -8.24
C ASP A 258 11.71 -7.89 -9.50
N ASP A 259 11.51 -9.18 -9.85
CA ASP A 259 11.99 -9.78 -11.10
C ASP A 259 11.54 -8.99 -12.34
N GLU A 260 10.22 -8.75 -12.44
CA GLU A 260 9.63 -8.03 -13.58
C GLU A 260 10.11 -6.58 -13.65
N VAL A 261 10.31 -5.92 -12.51
CA VAL A 261 10.85 -4.57 -12.46
C VAL A 261 12.32 -4.54 -12.88
N TYR A 262 13.16 -5.47 -12.41
CA TYR A 262 14.55 -5.54 -12.88
C TYR A 262 14.63 -5.75 -14.41
N ILE A 263 13.79 -6.64 -14.95
CA ILE A 263 13.68 -6.85 -16.41
C ILE A 263 13.24 -5.56 -17.11
N LEU A 264 12.25 -4.87 -16.57
CA LEU A 264 11.69 -3.64 -17.16
C LEU A 264 12.74 -2.51 -17.26
N TYR A 265 13.65 -2.44 -16.29
CA TYR A 265 14.74 -1.46 -16.26
C TYR A 265 16.04 -1.97 -16.91
N GLY A 266 16.08 -3.22 -17.40
CA GLY A 266 17.24 -3.79 -18.08
C GLY A 266 18.43 -4.07 -17.15
N ILE A 267 18.17 -4.35 -15.86
CA ILE A 267 19.20 -4.65 -14.86
C ILE A 267 19.62 -6.13 -14.96
N GLY A 268 20.93 -6.37 -15.00
CA GLY A 268 21.51 -7.72 -15.06
C GLY A 268 21.49 -8.45 -13.70
N ASN A 269 21.73 -9.77 -13.72
CA ASN A 269 21.69 -10.60 -12.51
C ASN A 269 22.76 -10.22 -11.46
N ASP A 270 23.98 -9.88 -11.89
CA ASP A 270 25.07 -9.53 -10.98
C ASP A 270 24.78 -8.21 -10.25
N GLU A 271 24.28 -7.22 -11.00
CA GLU A 271 23.86 -5.90 -10.48
C GLU A 271 22.68 -6.04 -9.52
N ARG A 272 21.70 -6.88 -9.88
CA ARG A 272 20.58 -7.21 -9.00
C ARG A 272 21.05 -7.73 -7.64
N ALA A 273 22.00 -8.65 -7.60
CA ALA A 273 22.51 -9.20 -6.34
C ALA A 273 23.21 -8.12 -5.49
N SER A 274 23.93 -7.19 -6.13
CA SER A 274 24.52 -6.02 -5.48
C SER A 274 23.45 -5.13 -4.83
N ILE A 275 22.40 -4.79 -5.59
CA ILE A 275 21.28 -3.95 -5.13
C ILE A 275 20.54 -4.60 -3.95
N ASP A 276 20.15 -5.88 -4.10
CA ASP A 276 19.42 -6.60 -3.06
C ASP A 276 20.24 -6.70 -1.76
N THR A 277 21.56 -6.93 -1.87
CA THR A 277 22.46 -6.98 -0.70
C THR A 277 22.56 -5.62 0.01
N GLN A 278 22.61 -4.51 -0.73
CA GLN A 278 22.66 -3.16 -0.15
C GLN A 278 21.34 -2.79 0.56
N ILE A 279 20.20 -3.23 0.04
CA ILE A 279 18.90 -3.01 0.68
C ILE A 279 18.83 -3.77 2.01
N ILE A 280 19.23 -5.05 2.01
CA ILE A 280 19.26 -5.90 3.20
C ILE A 280 20.26 -5.35 4.23
N GLY A 281 21.49 -5.06 3.82
CA GLY A 281 22.55 -4.56 4.72
C GLY A 281 22.25 -3.19 5.32
N GLY A 282 21.69 -2.27 4.54
CA GLY A 282 21.31 -0.93 5.04
C GLY A 282 20.10 -0.91 5.98
N ASN A 283 19.32 -1.99 6.06
CA ASN A 283 18.27 -2.13 7.07
C ASN A 283 18.81 -2.55 8.45
N VAL A 284 20.02 -3.09 8.53
CA VAL A 284 20.62 -3.56 9.79
C VAL A 284 21.25 -2.42 10.59
N ASP A 285 21.76 -1.37 9.92
CA ASP A 285 22.36 -0.19 10.59
C ASP A 285 21.33 0.80 11.16
N ASN A 286 20.07 0.72 10.75
CA ASN A 286 18.97 1.47 11.35
C ASN A 286 18.37 0.67 12.52
N GLN A 287 19.12 0.57 13.63
CA GLN A 287 18.52 0.14 14.89
C GLN A 287 17.33 1.04 15.22
N GLU A 288 16.18 0.39 15.37
CA GLU A 288 14.89 0.94 15.73
C GLU A 288 14.98 1.98 16.85
N VAL A 289 14.85 3.26 16.49
CA VAL A 289 14.34 4.27 17.42
C VAL A 289 12.92 4.58 16.96
N VAL A 290 11.98 3.76 17.43
CA VAL A 290 10.56 4.07 17.38
C VAL A 290 10.33 5.29 18.27
N VAL A 291 10.42 6.49 17.70
CA VAL A 291 9.81 7.67 18.33
C VAL A 291 8.31 7.47 18.21
N THR A 292 7.77 6.84 19.24
CA THR A 292 6.34 6.73 19.49
C THR A 292 5.81 8.12 19.77
N ASP A 293 5.22 8.76 18.77
CA ASP A 293 4.13 9.67 19.09
C ASP A 293 3.03 8.83 19.74
N LYS A 294 2.76 9.16 21.00
CA LYS A 294 1.82 8.48 21.88
C LYS A 294 0.38 8.72 21.44
N GLU A 295 0.00 8.20 20.28
CA GLU A 295 -1.38 7.81 19.99
C GLU A 295 -1.29 6.41 19.38
N SER A 296 -1.87 5.48 20.11
CA SER A 296 -1.82 4.03 19.95
C SER A 296 -1.97 3.54 18.51
N ASP A 297 -0.90 2.93 18.00
CA ASP A 297 -0.94 1.66 17.25
C ASP A 297 0.47 1.07 17.28
N THR A 298 0.78 0.38 18.37
CA THR A 298 1.97 -0.50 18.45
C THR A 298 1.73 -1.72 17.55
N GLU A 299 2.01 -1.58 16.26
CA GLU A 299 2.27 -2.74 15.40
C GLU A 299 3.68 -3.25 15.73
N LYS A 300 3.74 -4.17 16.69
CA LYS A 300 4.88 -5.08 16.80
C LYS A 300 4.95 -5.89 15.51
N ASN A 301 6.16 -6.11 15.00
CA ASN A 301 6.45 -6.99 13.86
C ASN A 301 5.60 -8.28 13.96
N GLU A 302 4.59 -8.44 13.08
CA GLU A 302 3.64 -9.57 13.02
C GLU A 302 4.31 -10.83 12.43
N ASP A 303 5.46 -11.23 12.96
CA ASP A 303 6.11 -12.52 12.72
C ASP A 303 6.03 -13.38 14.00
N GLU A 304 4.84 -13.48 14.61
CA GLU A 304 4.62 -14.41 15.71
C GLU A 304 3.31 -15.17 15.51
N THR A 305 3.43 -16.50 15.50
CA THR A 305 2.34 -17.46 15.57
C THR A 305 1.32 -17.04 16.62
N THR A 306 0.13 -16.62 16.19
CA THR A 306 -0.97 -16.22 17.08
C THR A 306 -1.26 -17.35 18.05
N SER A 307 -1.08 -17.10 19.35
CA SER A 307 -1.28 -18.08 20.41
C SER A 307 -2.72 -18.58 20.42
N ASP A 308 -2.97 -19.82 20.87
CA ASP A 308 -4.34 -20.32 21.06
C ASP A 308 -5.18 -19.40 21.96
N SER A 309 -4.54 -18.67 22.87
CA SER A 309 -5.18 -17.63 23.68
C SER A 309 -5.69 -16.44 22.86
N GLU A 310 -4.91 -15.96 21.90
CA GLU A 310 -5.30 -14.81 21.06
C GLU A 310 -6.45 -15.18 20.13
N LYS A 311 -6.45 -16.41 19.61
CA LYS A 311 -7.57 -16.94 18.82
C LYS A 311 -8.85 -17.01 19.64
N ALA A 312 -8.76 -17.48 20.89
CA ALA A 312 -9.89 -17.51 21.79
C ALA A 312 -10.41 -16.09 22.06
N ILE A 313 -9.52 -15.10 22.19
CA ILE A 313 -9.89 -13.69 22.33
C ILE A 313 -10.62 -13.19 21.08
N GLU A 314 -10.12 -13.43 19.87
CA GLU A 314 -10.78 -13.00 18.63
C GLU A 314 -12.19 -13.60 18.49
N TRP A 315 -12.34 -14.90 18.75
CA TRP A 315 -13.64 -15.57 18.67
C TRP A 315 -14.59 -15.15 19.78
N THR A 316 -14.07 -14.86 20.97
CA THR A 316 -14.86 -14.27 22.06
C THR A 316 -15.31 -12.87 21.69
N SER A 317 -14.43 -12.05 21.13
CA SER A 317 -14.74 -10.69 20.65
C SER A 317 -15.82 -10.72 19.57
N PHE A 318 -15.70 -11.63 18.59
CA PHE A 318 -16.72 -11.84 17.58
C PHE A 318 -18.07 -12.24 18.16
N SER A 319 -18.07 -13.19 19.11
CA SER A 319 -19.30 -13.62 19.79
C SER A 319 -19.96 -12.48 20.58
N VAL A 320 -19.16 -11.69 21.31
CA VAL A 320 -19.65 -10.50 22.02
C VAL A 320 -20.17 -9.46 21.03
N GLY A 321 -19.48 -9.25 19.91
CA GLY A 321 -19.91 -8.34 18.86
C GLY A 321 -21.23 -8.75 18.21
N ILE A 322 -21.49 -10.05 18.06
CA ILE A 322 -22.80 -10.57 17.63
C ILE A 322 -23.86 -10.25 18.69
N ILE A 323 -23.60 -10.55 19.96
CA ILE A 323 -24.54 -10.31 21.08
C ILE A 323 -24.91 -8.82 21.18
N LEU A 324 -23.94 -7.93 20.96
CA LEU A 324 -24.13 -6.48 20.97
C LEU A 324 -24.69 -5.92 19.66
N GLY A 325 -24.94 -6.77 18.65
CA GLY A 325 -25.49 -6.36 17.35
C GLY A 325 -24.51 -5.63 16.42
N ARG A 326 -23.21 -5.61 16.76
CA ARG A 326 -22.14 -5.04 15.92
C ARG A 326 -21.88 -5.89 14.69
N PHE A 327 -21.87 -7.22 14.84
CA PHE A 327 -21.66 -8.16 13.75
C PHE A 327 -22.95 -8.88 13.39
N GLN A 328 -23.19 -9.07 12.09
CA GLN A 328 -24.42 -9.70 11.57
C GLN A 328 -24.08 -10.86 10.62
N PRO A 329 -23.65 -12.01 11.16
CA PRO A 329 -23.37 -13.20 10.37
C PRO A 329 -24.57 -13.57 9.48
N GLY A 330 -24.30 -14.04 8.26
CA GLY A 330 -25.34 -14.42 7.30
C GLY A 330 -26.03 -13.25 6.59
N THR A 331 -25.77 -11.99 6.97
CA THR A 331 -26.34 -10.80 6.30
C THR A 331 -25.37 -10.27 5.23
N PRO A 332 -25.71 -10.35 3.92
CA PRO A 332 -24.80 -9.93 2.86
C PRO A 332 -24.37 -8.46 2.98
N GLY A 333 -23.06 -8.22 3.00
CA GLY A 333 -22.49 -6.87 3.06
C GLY A 333 -22.50 -6.23 4.45
N ALA A 334 -22.97 -6.92 5.48
CA ALA A 334 -22.81 -6.47 6.85
C ALA A 334 -21.38 -6.71 7.37
N LEU A 335 -20.99 -5.90 8.36
CA LEU A 335 -19.76 -6.11 9.12
C LEU A 335 -19.83 -7.43 9.87
N GLY A 336 -18.76 -8.24 9.82
CA GLY A 336 -18.76 -9.55 10.45
C GLY A 336 -19.76 -10.54 9.82
N SER A 337 -20.12 -10.34 8.55
CA SER A 337 -21.14 -11.15 7.85
C SER A 337 -20.78 -12.61 7.68
N ALA A 338 -19.51 -13.00 7.79
CA ALA A 338 -19.03 -14.34 7.51
C ALA A 338 -19.45 -14.88 6.11
N ILE A 339 -19.58 -13.95 5.15
CA ILE A 339 -19.86 -14.22 3.74
C ILE A 339 -18.73 -13.64 2.90
N TYR A 340 -18.14 -14.47 2.05
CA TYR A 340 -17.18 -14.03 1.05
C TYR A 340 -17.86 -13.94 -0.31
N ARG A 341 -17.64 -12.83 -1.02
CA ARG A 341 -18.10 -12.61 -2.41
C ARG A 341 -16.93 -12.14 -3.27
N ARG A 342 -17.00 -12.43 -4.56
CA ARG A 342 -16.04 -11.92 -5.55
C ARG A 342 -15.98 -10.39 -5.56
N SER A 343 -17.12 -9.74 -5.39
CA SER A 343 -17.25 -8.29 -5.29
C SER A 343 -16.47 -7.68 -4.11
N ASP A 344 -16.21 -8.43 -3.03
CA ASP A 344 -15.43 -7.93 -1.89
C ASP A 344 -13.96 -7.68 -2.28
N PHE A 345 -13.48 -8.25 -3.39
CA PHE A 345 -12.12 -8.08 -3.93
C PHE A 345 -12.04 -7.10 -5.10
N ALA A 346 -13.17 -6.54 -5.54
CA ALA A 346 -13.27 -5.61 -6.67
C ALA A 346 -13.23 -4.15 -6.17
N ILE A 347 -12.10 -3.72 -5.61
CA ILE A 347 -11.94 -2.36 -5.10
C ILE A 347 -11.53 -1.37 -6.20
N GLY A 348 -12.18 -0.21 -6.25
CA GLY A 348 -11.85 0.84 -7.22
C GLY A 348 -12.07 0.39 -8.67
N SER A 349 -10.99 0.34 -9.45
CA SER A 349 -11.01 -0.12 -10.84
C SER A 349 -10.58 -1.58 -11.01
N LEU A 350 -10.32 -2.31 -9.92
CA LEU A 350 -9.95 -3.72 -10.00
C LEU A 350 -11.16 -4.54 -10.43
N PRO A 351 -11.02 -5.44 -11.42
CA PRO A 351 -12.08 -6.35 -11.79
C PRO A 351 -12.32 -7.38 -10.67
N GLU A 352 -13.53 -7.94 -10.65
CA GLU A 352 -13.80 -9.13 -9.83
C GLU A 352 -12.82 -10.26 -10.17
N PRO A 353 -12.32 -11.01 -9.18
CA PRO A 353 -11.50 -12.19 -9.42
C PRO A 353 -12.28 -13.20 -10.26
N THR A 354 -11.62 -14.04 -11.07
CA THR A 354 -12.27 -15.21 -11.66
C THR A 354 -12.69 -16.21 -10.57
N GLU A 355 -13.46 -17.24 -10.94
CA GLU A 355 -13.85 -18.26 -9.95
C GLU A 355 -12.63 -19.01 -9.42
N GLU A 356 -11.64 -19.28 -10.28
CA GLU A 356 -10.38 -19.91 -9.90
C GLU A 356 -9.57 -19.03 -8.94
N GLU A 357 -9.42 -17.74 -9.26
CA GLU A 357 -8.74 -16.78 -8.37
C GLU A 357 -9.47 -16.66 -7.03
N PHE A 358 -10.80 -16.66 -7.04
CA PHE A 358 -11.60 -16.62 -5.83
C PHE A 358 -11.42 -17.89 -4.99
N ASN A 359 -11.32 -19.07 -5.61
CA ASN A 359 -10.97 -20.32 -4.94
C ASN A 359 -9.60 -20.27 -4.27
N GLU A 360 -8.60 -19.68 -4.91
CA GLU A 360 -7.26 -19.54 -4.31
C GLU A 360 -7.25 -18.58 -3.10
N LEU A 361 -8.08 -17.53 -3.15
CA LEU A 361 -8.21 -16.51 -2.12
C LEU A 361 -8.97 -16.99 -0.89
N VAL A 362 -10.16 -17.58 -1.08
CA VAL A 362 -11.07 -17.92 0.04
C VAL A 362 -11.27 -19.43 0.23
N GLY A 363 -10.81 -20.26 -0.70
CA GLY A 363 -10.97 -21.72 -0.69
C GLY A 363 -12.13 -22.22 -1.54
N GLU A 364 -12.11 -23.50 -1.92
CA GLU A 364 -13.14 -24.13 -2.76
C GLU A 364 -14.57 -24.05 -2.18
N PRO A 365 -15.62 -23.97 -3.05
CA PRO A 365 -17.03 -24.05 -2.68
C PRO A 365 -17.41 -25.08 -1.61
N SER A 366 -16.79 -26.26 -1.66
CA SER A 366 -17.06 -27.38 -0.75
C SER A 366 -16.67 -27.13 0.71
N LYS A 367 -15.88 -26.09 0.99
CA LYS A 367 -15.48 -25.71 2.35
C LYS A 367 -16.53 -24.86 3.08
N PHE A 368 -17.56 -24.41 2.36
CA PHE A 368 -18.58 -23.49 2.86
C PHE A 368 -19.87 -24.25 3.16
N ALA A 369 -20.67 -23.73 4.09
CA ALA A 369 -21.92 -24.36 4.50
C ALA A 369 -22.93 -24.40 3.34
N TYR A 370 -22.99 -23.31 2.56
CA TYR A 370 -23.74 -23.23 1.32
C TYR A 370 -23.27 -22.04 0.47
N ILE A 371 -23.73 -22.00 -0.78
CA ILE A 371 -23.56 -20.87 -1.70
C ILE A 371 -24.94 -20.27 -1.99
N ASP A 372 -25.06 -18.96 -1.88
CA ASP A 372 -26.30 -18.25 -2.22
C ASP A 372 -26.46 -18.00 -3.74
N GLU A 373 -27.63 -17.53 -4.16
CA GLU A 373 -27.94 -17.26 -5.57
C GLU A 373 -27.02 -16.20 -6.21
N GLN A 374 -26.36 -15.38 -5.40
CA GLN A 374 -25.42 -14.34 -5.84
C GLN A 374 -23.96 -14.84 -5.82
N GLY A 375 -23.73 -16.13 -5.55
CA GLY A 375 -22.39 -16.72 -5.46
C GLY A 375 -21.66 -16.42 -4.14
N GLY A 376 -22.37 -15.88 -3.14
CA GLY A 376 -21.83 -15.64 -1.80
C GLY A 376 -21.56 -16.96 -1.08
N ARG A 377 -20.35 -17.10 -0.53
CA ARG A 377 -19.88 -18.29 0.18
C ARG A 377 -20.07 -18.09 1.69
N HIS A 378 -21.03 -18.80 2.26
CA HIS A 378 -21.42 -18.65 3.67
C HIS A 378 -20.63 -19.61 4.56
N VAL A 379 -19.98 -19.07 5.59
CA VAL A 379 -19.21 -19.88 6.54
C VAL A 379 -20.13 -20.63 7.51
N PHE A 380 -21.23 -20.02 7.93
CA PHE A 380 -22.20 -20.62 8.83
C PHE A 380 -23.41 -21.17 8.06
N THR A 381 -24.04 -22.20 8.60
CA THR A 381 -25.32 -22.70 8.07
C THR A 381 -26.39 -21.62 8.17
N ARG A 382 -27.42 -21.69 7.32
CA ARG A 382 -28.61 -20.84 7.49
C ARG A 382 -29.15 -21.01 8.91
N GLU A 383 -29.48 -19.93 9.59
CA GLU A 383 -30.45 -20.01 10.67
C GLU A 383 -31.73 -20.60 10.08
N VAL A 384 -32.27 -21.64 10.72
CA VAL A 384 -33.60 -22.19 10.38
C VAL A 384 -34.64 -21.38 11.11
#